data_AF-A0A954A3S9-F1
#
_entry.id   AF-A0A954A3S9-F1
#
_cell.length_a   1.000
_cell.length_b   1.000
_cell.length_c   1.000
_cell.angle_alpha   90.00
_cell.angle_beta   90.00
_cell.angle_gamma   90.00
#
_symmetry.space_group_name_H-M   'P 1'
#
loop_
_entity.id
_entity.type
_entity.pdbx_description
1 polymer ?
#
loop_
_entity_poly.entity_id
_entity_poly.type
_entity_poly.pdbx_seq_one_letter_code
_entity_poly.pdbx_strand_id
1 'polypeptide(L)' 'AIAVGDCSADGTTDVGDAIALATYLFEGGAAPACLRTCDANGDGAADLGDVVYLLQHLFGSGATPVAAAACSSCDL' A
#
# COMPACT_ATOMS: atom_id res chain seq x y z
N ALA A 1 -5.27 -11.54 7.51
CA ALA A 1 -3.93 -11.06 7.09
C ALA A 1 -4.17 -9.96 6.08
N ILE A 2 -3.63 -8.76 6.32
CA ILE A 2 -3.70 -7.64 5.38
C ILE A 2 -2.61 -7.89 4.33
N ALA A 3 -2.97 -7.89 3.05
CA ALA A 3 -2.05 -8.15 1.96
C ALA A 3 -1.16 -6.93 1.67
N VAL A 4 0.00 -7.13 1.06
CA VAL A 4 0.82 -6.00 0.59
C VAL A 4 0.09 -5.28 -0.52
N GLY A 5 0.04 -3.96 -0.43
CA GLY A 5 -0.74 -3.11 -1.33
C GLY A 5 -2.20 -2.92 -0.90
N ASP A 6 -2.69 -3.64 0.12
CA ASP A 6 -4.01 -3.44 0.74
C ASP A 6 -3.86 -2.43 1.90
N CYS A 7 -3.89 -1.14 1.56
CA CYS A 7 -3.80 -0.02 2.49
C CYS A 7 -5.13 0.31 3.16
N SER A 8 -6.24 0.01 2.49
CA SER A 8 -7.59 0.21 3.04
C SER A 8 -7.98 -0.88 4.05
N ALA A 9 -7.27 -2.02 4.03
CA ALA A 9 -7.56 -3.25 4.79
C ALA A 9 -8.94 -3.85 4.46
N ASP A 10 -9.40 -3.69 3.21
CA ASP A 10 -10.67 -4.24 2.74
C ASP A 10 -10.53 -5.64 2.12
N GLY A 11 -9.30 -6.16 2.05
CA GLY A 11 -8.98 -7.49 1.54
C GLY A 11 -8.79 -7.53 0.02
N THR A 12 -8.81 -6.39 -0.65
CA THR A 12 -8.48 -6.26 -2.07
C THR A 12 -7.30 -5.32 -2.28
N THR A 13 -6.61 -5.46 -3.42
CA THR A 13 -5.58 -4.51 -3.85
C THR A 13 -6.11 -3.80 -5.08
N ASP A 14 -6.62 -2.59 -4.90
CA ASP A 14 -7.28 -1.80 -5.93
C ASP A 14 -7.00 -0.29 -5.78
N VAL A 15 -7.76 0.54 -6.50
CA VAL A 15 -7.54 1.99 -6.51
C VAL A 15 -7.86 2.65 -5.15
N GLY A 16 -8.70 2.01 -4.34
CA GLY A 16 -9.03 2.43 -2.98
C GLY A 16 -7.80 2.49 -2.09
N ASP A 17 -6.82 1.60 -2.31
CA ASP A 17 -5.57 1.58 -1.53
C ASP A 17 -4.69 2.79 -1.81
N ALA A 18 -4.53 3.14 -3.08
CA ALA A 18 -3.79 4.32 -3.50
C ALA A 18 -4.44 5.61 -2.95
N ILE A 19 -5.77 5.66 -2.93
CA ILE A 19 -6.52 6.78 -2.35
C ILE A 19 -6.33 6.82 -0.83
N ALA A 20 -6.50 5.70 -0.14
CA ALA A 20 -6.35 5.62 1.32
C ALA A 20 -4.96 6.09 1.78
N LEU A 21 -3.91 5.63 1.10
CA LEU A 21 -2.54 6.04 1.40
C LEU A 21 -2.32 7.53 1.10
N ALA A 22 -2.79 8.05 -0.03
CA ALA A 22 -2.65 9.47 -0.36
C ALA A 22 -3.39 10.37 0.66
N THR A 23 -4.62 10.01 1.06
CA THR A 23 -5.39 10.75 2.06
C THR A 23 -4.70 10.73 3.44
N TYR A 24 -4.10 9.60 3.84
CA TYR A 24 -3.28 9.55 5.05
C TYR A 24 -2.05 10.48 4.96
N LEU A 25 -1.32 10.44 3.84
CA LEU A 25 -0.08 11.21 3.65
C LEU A 25 -0.29 12.72 3.57
N PHE A 26 -1.35 13.18 2.89
CA PHE A 26 -1.49 14.58 2.49
C PHE A 26 -2.71 15.30 3.07
N GLU A 27 -3.74 14.58 3.50
CA GLU A 27 -5.01 15.17 3.93
C GLU A 27 -5.29 14.98 5.43
N GLY A 28 -4.37 14.33 6.15
CA GLY A 28 -4.55 14.01 7.57
C GLY A 28 -5.62 12.93 7.81
N GLY A 29 -5.78 12.03 6.85
CA GLY A 29 -6.66 10.86 6.96
C GLY A 29 -6.32 9.93 8.11
N ALA A 30 -7.21 8.97 8.37
CA ALA A 30 -6.94 7.91 9.32
C ALA A 30 -5.72 7.09 8.88
N ALA A 31 -4.89 6.71 9.85
CA ALA A 31 -3.75 5.84 9.58
C ALA A 31 -4.23 4.46 9.11
N PRO A 32 -3.55 3.84 8.13
CA PRO A 32 -3.82 2.45 7.73
C PRO A 32 -3.72 1.50 8.93
N ALA A 33 -4.58 0.48 8.97
CA ALA A 33 -4.56 -0.53 10.03
C ALA A 33 -3.19 -1.24 10.12
N CYS A 34 -2.49 -1.34 8.99
CA CYS A 34 -1.11 -1.80 8.89
C CYS A 34 -0.34 -0.87 7.95
N LEU A 35 0.41 0.09 8.48
CA LEU A 35 1.20 0.99 7.62
C LEU A 35 2.28 0.22 6.81
N ARG A 36 2.72 -0.94 7.30
CA ARG A 36 3.71 -1.78 6.60
C ARG A 36 3.19 -2.40 5.30
N THR A 37 1.88 -2.65 5.18
CA THR A 37 1.33 -3.18 3.92
C THR A 37 1.22 -2.10 2.85
N CYS A 38 1.40 -0.83 3.22
CA CYS A 38 1.43 0.29 2.29
C CYS A 38 2.78 0.53 1.62
N ASP A 39 3.85 -0.15 2.04
CA ASP A 39 5.13 -0.22 1.32
C ASP A 39 4.98 -1.21 0.16
N ALA A 40 4.34 -0.75 -0.91
CA ALA A 40 3.98 -1.53 -2.08
C ALA A 40 5.17 -1.73 -3.03
N ASN A 41 6.13 -0.79 -3.03
CA ASN A 41 7.33 -0.86 -3.85
C ASN A 41 8.50 -1.61 -3.15
N GLY A 42 8.39 -1.86 -1.84
CA GLY A 42 9.33 -2.63 -1.04
C GLY A 42 10.60 -1.86 -0.66
N ASP A 43 10.60 -0.54 -0.68
CA ASP A 43 11.76 0.30 -0.38
C ASP A 43 11.96 0.59 1.13
N GLY A 44 11.02 0.14 1.96
CA GLY A 44 11.06 0.24 3.41
C GLY A 44 10.37 1.49 3.97
N ALA A 45 9.73 2.30 3.13
CA ALA A 45 8.86 3.40 3.52
C ALA A 45 7.44 3.21 2.96
N ALA A 46 6.46 3.82 3.62
CA ALA A 46 5.11 3.97 3.06
C ALA A 46 4.93 5.45 2.71
N ASP A 47 5.09 5.79 1.44
CA ASP A 47 5.12 7.16 0.95
C ASP A 47 4.47 7.34 -0.44
N LEU A 48 4.73 8.47 -1.11
CA LEU A 48 4.15 8.77 -2.42
C LEU A 48 4.61 7.79 -3.51
N GLY A 49 5.81 7.23 -3.37
CA GLY A 49 6.35 6.22 -4.26
C GLY A 49 5.44 5.00 -4.34
N ASP A 50 4.86 4.57 -3.22
CA ASP A 50 3.92 3.45 -3.16
C ASP A 50 2.59 3.75 -3.82
N VAL A 51 2.05 4.95 -3.64
CA VAL A 51 0.83 5.40 -4.34
C VAL A 51 1.03 5.29 -5.85
N VAL A 52 2.14 5.80 -6.34
CA VAL A 52 2.48 5.75 -7.77
C VAL A 52 2.72 4.32 -8.23
N TYR A 53 3.36 3.49 -7.42
CA TYR A 53 3.62 2.09 -7.73
C TYR A 53 2.32 1.28 -7.86
N LEU A 54 1.37 1.46 -6.93
CA LEU A 54 0.05 0.82 -6.98
C LEU A 54 -0.71 1.20 -8.26
N LEU A 55 -0.73 2.48 -8.63
CA LEU A 55 -1.38 2.92 -9.86
C LEU A 55 -0.73 2.32 -11.12
N GLN A 56 0.61 2.19 -11.14
CA GLN A 56 1.33 1.53 -12.23
C GLN A 56 1.02 0.03 -12.30
N HIS A 57 0.82 -0.63 -11.15
CA HIS A 57 0.42 -2.02 -11.09
C HIS A 57 -1.01 -2.22 -11.63
N LEU A 58 -1.96 -1.38 -11.20
CA LEU A 58 -3.38 -1.52 -11.53
C LEU A 58 -3.72 -1.17 -12.98
N PHE A 59 -3.05 -0.16 -13.53
CA PHE A 59 -3.41 0.41 -14.84
C PHE A 59 -2.29 0.35 -15.88
N GLY A 60 -1.09 -0.08 -15.49
CA GLY A 60 0.09 -0.12 -16.35
C GLY A 60 0.69 -1.52 -16.44
N SER A 61 2.02 -1.56 -16.60
CA SER A 61 2.81 -2.78 -16.61
C SER A 61 3.62 -2.95 -15.32
N GLY A 62 3.16 -2.35 -14.22
CA GLY A 62 3.83 -2.45 -12.92
C GLY A 62 3.77 -3.87 -12.38
N ALA A 63 4.86 -4.31 -11.75
CA ALA A 63 4.90 -5.61 -11.10
C ALA A 63 3.90 -5.65 -9.93
N THR A 64 3.46 -6.85 -9.56
CA THR A 64 2.65 -7.05 -8.35
C THR A 64 3.37 -6.46 -7.13
N PRO A 65 2.66 -5.82 -6.19
CA PRO A 65 3.25 -5.30 -4.97
C PRO A 65 4.10 -6.35 -4.26
N VAL A 66 5.31 -5.97 -3.87
CA VAL A 66 6.26 -6.84 -3.20
C VAL A 66 6.62 -6.15 -1.90
N ALA A 67 6.24 -6.72 -0.77
CA ALA A 67 6.74 -6.20 0.50
C ALA A 67 8.26 -6.34 0.50
N ALA A 68 8.94 -5.37 1.11
CA ALA A 68 10.29 -5.61 1.59
C ALA A 68 10.30 -6.93 2.38
N ALA A 69 11.35 -7.75 2.25
CA ALA A 69 11.42 -9.09 2.84
C ALA A 69 11.18 -9.13 4.38
N ALA A 70 11.17 -7.97 5.05
CA ALA A 70 10.87 -7.78 6.46
C ALA A 70 9.38 -7.43 6.78
N CYS A 71 8.50 -7.29 5.78
CA CYS A 71 7.15 -6.73 5.88
C CYS A 71 6.04 -7.62 5.27
N SER A 72 6.17 -8.96 5.30
CA SER A 72 5.23 -9.84 4.60
C SER A 72 3.84 -9.99 5.24
N SER A 73 3.61 -9.50 6.47
CA SER A 73 2.27 -9.40 7.05
C SER A 73 2.23 -8.50 8.30
N CYS A 74 1.09 -7.85 8.52
CA CYS A 74 0.64 -7.53 9.87
C CYS A 74 -0.31 -8.65 10.30
N ASP A 75 0.11 -9.43 11.30
CA ASP A 75 -0.76 -10.36 11.99
C ASP A 75 -1.56 -9.55 13.03
N LEU A 76 -2.80 -9.18 12.68
CA LEU A 76 -3.81 -8.73 13.63
C LEU A 76 -4.64 -9.93 14.10
#